data_AF-A0A0L0UY02-F1
#
_entry.id   AF-A0A0L0UY02-F1
#
_cell.length_a   1.000
_cell.length_b   1.000
_cell.length_c   1.000
_cell.angle_alpha   90.00
_cell.angle_beta   90.00
_cell.angle_gamma   90.00
#
_symmetry.space_group_name_H-M   'P 1'
#
loop_
_entity.id
_entity.type
_entity.pdbx_description
1 polymer ?
#
loop_
_entity_poly.entity_id
_entity_poly.type
_entity_poly.pdbx_seq_one_letter_code
_entity_poly.pdbx_strand_id
1 'polypeptide(L)'
;MPFKNSQFATLLVCSLLTFSPATIGGTPPCALTCLTTAVSSDGNPCGVSDFSCLCKNKNFLDASDKCFKNSCTGDDLKAARSGGAEFCKALGVNIKR
;
A
#
# COMPACT_ATOMS: atom_id res chain seq x y z
N MET A 1 10.97 -20.25 -13.24
CA MET A 1 11.42 -19.12 -14.10
C MET A 1 11.18 -19.56 -15.53
N PRO A 2 10.74 -18.77 -16.53
CA PRO A 2 10.52 -17.31 -16.60
C PRO A 2 9.27 -16.84 -17.42
N PHE A 3 8.58 -15.75 -17.03
CA PHE A 3 7.78 -14.92 -17.96
C PHE A 3 7.76 -13.50 -17.37
N LYS A 4 8.74 -12.61 -17.59
CA LYS A 4 9.16 -11.87 -18.81
C LYS A 4 8.03 -11.06 -19.48
N ASN A 5 7.76 -9.90 -18.89
CA ASN A 5 7.57 -8.58 -19.50
C ASN A 5 7.59 -8.52 -21.05
N SER A 6 6.45 -8.31 -21.71
CA SER A 6 6.39 -7.60 -23.00
C SER A 6 4.98 -7.10 -23.31
N GLN A 7 4.94 -5.83 -23.73
CA GLN A 7 3.79 -4.97 -23.96
C GLN A 7 2.96 -5.42 -25.16
N PHE A 8 1.63 -5.57 -25.01
CA PHE A 8 0.68 -5.43 -26.12
C PHE A 8 -0.62 -4.81 -25.61
N ALA A 9 -0.94 -3.67 -26.21
CA ALA A 9 -2.15 -2.90 -25.98
C ALA A 9 -3.40 -3.71 -26.30
N THR A 10 -4.41 -3.65 -25.43
CA THR A 10 -5.79 -3.95 -25.81
C THR A 10 -6.69 -2.98 -25.05
N LEU A 11 -7.37 -2.14 -25.83
CA LEU A 11 -8.39 -1.21 -25.37
C LEU A 11 -9.65 -1.99 -24.99
N LEU A 12 -10.32 -1.52 -23.93
CA LEU A 12 -11.78 -1.63 -23.69
C LEU A 12 -12.30 -2.93 -23.05
N VAL A 13 -12.44 -2.96 -21.72
CA VAL A 13 -13.73 -3.03 -20.98
C VAL A 13 -13.48 -3.43 -19.52
N CYS A 14 -14.13 -2.74 -18.58
CA CYS A 14 -14.13 -3.03 -17.14
C CYS A 14 -14.42 -4.51 -16.86
N SER A 15 -13.40 -5.26 -16.46
CA SER A 15 -13.59 -6.29 -15.45
C SER A 15 -12.79 -5.82 -14.26
N LEU A 16 -13.51 -5.35 -13.23
CA LEU A 16 -12.99 -5.34 -11.87
C LEU A 16 -12.53 -6.78 -11.64
N LEU A 17 -11.23 -7.03 -11.81
CA LEU A 17 -10.62 -8.20 -11.22
C LEU A 17 -10.89 -8.00 -9.74
N THR A 18 -11.91 -8.69 -9.22
CA THR A 18 -12.01 -8.98 -7.80
C THR A 18 -10.81 -9.87 -7.52
N PHE A 19 -9.63 -9.24 -7.44
CA PHE A 19 -8.54 -9.74 -6.64
C PHE A 19 -9.13 -9.79 -5.24
N SER A 20 -9.71 -10.94 -4.88
CA SER A 20 -9.83 -11.34 -3.50
C SER A 20 -8.43 -11.75 -3.12
N PRO A 21 -7.63 -10.90 -2.48
CA PRO A 21 -6.38 -11.40 -2.01
C PRO A 21 -6.66 -12.42 -0.92
N ALA A 22 -6.23 -13.65 -1.13
CA ALA A 22 -6.06 -14.59 -0.03
C ALA A 22 -5.19 -13.89 1.02
N THR A 23 -5.76 -13.64 2.20
CA THR A 23 -5.10 -13.04 3.33
C THR A 23 -4.07 -14.03 3.88
N ILE A 24 -2.86 -13.98 3.33
CA ILE A 24 -1.69 -14.64 3.93
C ILE A 24 -1.33 -13.88 5.21
N GLY A 25 -1.86 -14.34 6.35
CA GLY A 25 -1.44 -13.85 7.68
C GLY A 25 -1.94 -12.46 8.07
N GLY A 26 -3.18 -12.11 7.75
CA GLY A 26 -3.85 -10.92 8.31
C GLY A 26 -3.41 -9.56 7.74
N THR A 27 -2.43 -9.53 6.82
CA THR A 27 -2.06 -8.30 6.10
C THR A 27 -2.55 -8.41 4.66
N PRO A 28 -3.48 -7.55 4.21
CA PRO A 28 -3.96 -7.65 2.84
C PRO A 28 -2.85 -7.20 1.88
N PRO A 29 -2.59 -7.92 0.78
CA PRO A 29 -1.55 -7.57 -0.18
C PRO A 29 -1.86 -6.25 -0.92
N CYS A 30 -3.11 -5.78 -0.90
CA CYS A 30 -3.44 -4.43 -1.33
C CYS A 30 -2.66 -3.39 -0.48
N ALA A 31 -2.46 -3.66 0.81
CA ALA A 31 -1.69 -2.77 1.69
C ALA A 31 -0.22 -2.76 1.30
N LEU A 32 0.37 -3.93 1.03
CA LEU A 32 1.77 -4.04 0.65
C LEU A 32 2.07 -3.31 -0.66
N THR A 33 1.24 -3.54 -1.69
CA THR A 33 1.33 -2.85 -2.99
C THR A 33 1.20 -1.33 -2.82
N CYS A 34 0.26 -0.89 -1.98
CA CYS A 34 0.08 0.53 -1.73
C CYS A 34 1.25 1.18 -0.99
N LEU A 35 1.86 0.47 -0.05
CA LEU A 35 3.04 0.93 0.66
C LEU A 35 4.24 1.10 -0.29
N THR A 36 4.45 0.12 -1.18
CA THR A 36 5.51 0.18 -2.21
C THR A 36 5.24 1.27 -3.26
N THR A 37 3.98 1.57 -3.54
CA THR A 37 3.62 2.65 -4.48
C THR A 37 3.82 4.02 -3.82
N ALA A 38 3.43 4.15 -2.55
CA ALA A 38 3.58 5.39 -1.79
C ALA A 38 5.05 5.75 -1.53
N VAL A 39 5.91 4.77 -1.29
CA VAL A 39 7.36 5.03 -1.09
C VAL A 39 8.05 5.45 -2.38
N SER A 40 7.53 4.98 -3.52
CA SER A 40 7.99 5.34 -4.86
C SER A 40 7.36 6.65 -5.37
N SER A 41 6.49 7.28 -4.58
CA SER A 41 5.86 8.54 -4.97
C SER A 41 6.86 9.69 -4.90
N ASP A 42 6.85 10.52 -5.93
CA ASP A 42 7.66 11.73 -6.01
C ASP A 42 7.44 12.62 -4.77
N GLY A 43 8.53 13.08 -4.16
CA GLY A 43 8.50 13.90 -2.95
C GLY A 43 8.51 13.14 -1.62
N ASN A 44 8.82 11.84 -1.61
CA ASN A 44 9.20 11.14 -0.38
C ASN A 44 10.70 11.30 -0.09
N PRO A 45 11.11 12.08 0.94
CA PRO A 45 12.53 12.26 1.28
C PRO A 45 13.12 11.06 2.04
N CYS A 46 12.30 10.08 2.40
CA CYS A 46 12.67 8.93 3.22
C CYS A 46 13.13 7.77 2.34
N GLY A 47 14.20 7.06 2.75
CA GLY A 47 14.61 5.83 2.08
C GLY A 47 13.56 4.73 2.18
N VAL A 48 13.57 3.79 1.23
CA VAL A 48 12.62 2.66 1.18
C VAL A 48 12.64 1.77 2.44
N SER A 49 13.78 1.75 3.12
CA SER A 49 13.99 1.00 4.36
C SER A 49 13.86 1.86 5.62
N ASP A 50 13.66 3.19 5.48
CA ASP A 50 13.58 4.11 6.61
C ASP A 50 12.13 4.26 7.08
N PHE A 51 11.61 3.18 7.66
CA PHE A 51 10.22 3.10 8.08
C PHE A 51 9.83 4.17 9.11
N SER A 52 10.73 4.56 10.00
CA SER A 52 10.49 5.64 10.95
C SER A 52 10.31 7.00 10.28
N CYS A 53 11.11 7.31 9.24
CA CYS A 53 10.91 8.52 8.44
C CYS A 53 9.59 8.45 7.65
N LEU A 54 9.31 7.30 7.02
CA LEU A 54 8.07 7.09 6.26
C LEU A 54 6.83 7.31 7.12
N CYS A 55 6.82 6.77 8.34
CA CYS A 55 5.74 6.96 9.31
C CYS A 55 5.57 8.42 9.78
N LYS A 56 6.59 9.27 9.66
CA LYS A 56 6.53 10.70 9.96
C LYS A 56 6.17 11.55 8.74
N ASN A 57 6.40 11.02 7.53
CA ASN A 57 6.15 11.72 6.30
C ASN A 57 4.65 11.73 5.95
N LYS A 58 4.00 12.89 6.10
CA LYS A 58 2.58 13.05 5.77
C LYS A 58 2.26 12.74 4.31
N ASN A 59 3.17 13.04 3.38
CA ASN A 59 2.93 12.80 1.95
C ASN A 59 2.84 11.29 1.66
N PHE A 60 3.77 10.52 2.24
CA PHE A 60 3.74 9.06 2.17
C PHE A 60 2.48 8.47 2.80
N LEU A 61 2.07 8.99 3.97
CA LEU A 61 0.86 8.52 4.66
C LEU A 61 -0.42 8.82 3.89
N ASP A 62 -0.52 10.00 3.28
CA ASP A 62 -1.68 10.40 2.45
C ASP A 62 -1.71 9.60 1.14
N ALA A 63 -0.57 9.44 0.47
CA ALA A 63 -0.44 8.60 -0.73
C ALA A 63 -0.82 7.14 -0.44
N SER A 64 -0.33 6.59 0.68
CA SER A 64 -0.71 5.26 1.15
C SER A 64 -2.22 5.18 1.41
N ASP A 65 -2.81 6.20 2.05
CA ASP A 65 -4.26 6.24 2.31
C ASP A 65 -5.11 6.26 1.05
N LYS A 66 -4.74 7.13 0.10
CA LYS A 66 -5.40 7.24 -1.19
C LYS A 66 -5.35 5.91 -1.92
N CYS A 67 -4.18 5.26 -1.91
CA CYS A 67 -4.05 3.94 -2.48
C CYS A 67 -4.90 2.89 -1.74
N PHE A 68 -4.91 2.88 -0.40
CA PHE A 68 -5.75 1.96 0.37
C PHE A 68 -7.23 2.17 0.06
N LYS A 69 -7.71 3.41 -0.03
CA LYS A 69 -9.10 3.72 -0.41
C LYS A 69 -9.46 3.24 -1.82
N ASN A 70 -8.49 3.21 -2.73
CA ASN A 70 -8.70 2.85 -4.13
C ASN A 70 -8.52 1.35 -4.40
N SER A 71 -7.63 0.69 -3.66
CA SER A 71 -7.21 -0.70 -3.92
C SER A 71 -7.65 -1.69 -2.85
N CYS A 72 -7.95 -1.23 -1.63
CA CYS A 72 -8.47 -2.06 -0.55
C CYS A 72 -9.95 -1.69 -0.30
N THR A 73 -10.78 -2.68 0.01
CA THR A 73 -12.20 -2.47 0.33
C THR A 73 -12.59 -3.22 1.61
N GLY A 74 -13.70 -2.81 2.24
CA GLY A 74 -14.23 -3.49 3.41
C GLY A 74 -13.22 -3.63 4.56
N ASP A 75 -13.05 -4.88 5.02
CA ASP A 75 -12.17 -5.20 6.15
C ASP A 75 -10.69 -5.03 5.81
N ASP A 76 -10.29 -5.23 4.55
CA ASP A 76 -8.90 -5.07 4.10
C ASP A 76 -8.41 -3.63 4.27
N LEU A 77 -9.26 -2.65 4.01
CA LEU A 77 -8.92 -1.23 4.20
C LEU A 77 -8.71 -0.92 5.69
N LYS A 78 -9.55 -1.48 6.56
CA LYS A 78 -9.44 -1.30 8.02
C LYS A 78 -8.19 -2.00 8.55
N ALA A 79 -7.92 -3.22 8.11
CA ALA A 79 -6.71 -3.97 8.46
C ALA A 79 -5.44 -3.25 7.96
N ALA A 80 -5.44 -2.72 6.74
CA ALA A 80 -4.31 -1.96 6.19
C ALA A 80 -3.99 -0.70 7.01
N ARG A 81 -5.01 0.08 7.38
CA ARG A 81 -4.82 1.27 8.22
C ARG A 81 -4.37 0.92 9.63
N SER A 82 -5.02 -0.06 10.25
CA SER A 82 -4.71 -0.48 11.62
C SER A 82 -3.30 -1.07 11.69
N GLY A 83 -2.96 -1.97 10.76
CA GLY A 83 -1.64 -2.58 10.68
C GLY A 83 -0.54 -1.55 10.41
N GLY A 84 -0.78 -0.58 9.50
CA GLY A 84 0.15 0.51 9.27
C GLY A 84 0.36 1.41 10.50
N ALA A 85 -0.72 1.76 11.21
CA ALA A 85 -0.63 2.56 12.43
C ALA A 85 0.11 1.81 13.56
N GLU A 86 -0.16 0.51 13.72
CA GLU A 86 0.47 -0.32 14.75
C GLU A 86 1.95 -0.57 14.44
N PHE A 87 2.30 -0.79 13.17
CA PHE A 87 3.69 -0.88 12.70
C PHE A 87 4.46 0.41 13.00
N CYS A 88 3.89 1.57 12.66
CA CYS A 88 4.53 2.84 12.96
C CYS A 88 4.63 3.09 14.48
N LYS A 89 3.64 2.66 15.26
CA LYS A 89 3.69 2.73 16.72
C LYS A 89 4.81 1.86 17.30
N ALA A 90 5.04 0.67 16.73
CA ALA A 90 6.17 -0.20 17.11
C ALA A 90 7.53 0.47 16.84
N LEU A 91 7.60 1.36 15.84
CA LEU A 91 8.75 2.20 15.53
C LEU A 91 8.82 3.50 16.35
N GLY A 92 7.93 3.67 17.35
CA GLY A 92 7.86 4.87 18.20
C GLY A 92 7.13 6.06 17.56
N VAL A 93 6.46 5.86 16.43
CA VAL A 93 5.72 6.91 15.70
C VAL A 93 4.21 6.69 15.82
N ASN A 94 3.55 7.49 16.64
CA ASN A 94 2.09 7.44 16.75
C ASN A 94 1.43 8.24 15.62
N ILE A 95 0.86 7.52 14.66
CA ILE A 95 0.02 8.10 13.61
C ILE A 95 -1.46 7.94 13.98
N LYS A 96 -2.23 9.03 13.88
CA LYS A 96 -3.70 8.98 13.97
C LYS A 96 -4.22 8.90 12.53
N ARG A 97 -4.75 7.75 12.12
CA ARG A 97 -5.22 7.45 10.77
C ARG A 97 -6.70 7.12 10.78
#